data_AF-A0A0P8Q4G8-F1
#
_entry.id   AF-A0A0P8Q4G8-F1
#
_cell.length_a   1.000
_cell.length_b   1.000
_cell.length_c   1.000
_cell.angle_alpha   90.00
_cell.angle_beta   90.00
_cell.angle_gamma   90.00
#
_symmetry.space_group_name_H-M   'P 1'
#
loop_
_entity.id
_entity.type
_entity.pdbx_description
1 polymer ?
#
loop_
_entity_poly.entity_id
_entity_poly.type
_entity_poly.pdbx_seq_one_letter_code
_entity_poly.pdbx_strand_id
1 'polypeptide(L)'
;MNIHNFKKGLVGLQLENKSFKLISASMILANLVLGYALLAKTQPITIIPPNLTETAWLDEKAASSSYMKAWALYIADSFGNANPATLDLLKNSIGPFLDASIYTKVMKAMDDQIDQIKRDRISLSFNPVGVITDPLAVGTFYVTGNQTLEGITGKPSTTPVYYEITVNVKGYRPIITFIEIKSGKPLLPSEEDKHKGQRQKSSAARTS
;
A
#
# COMPACT_ATOMS: atom_id res chain seq x y z
N MET A 1 69.12 10.19 -43.09
CA MET A 1 67.82 10.18 -42.36
C MET A 1 67.29 8.76 -42.37
N ASN A 2 67.15 8.13 -41.19
CA ASN A 2 66.98 6.68 -41.08
C ASN A 2 65.48 6.30 -41.22
N ILE A 3 65.07 5.91 -42.44
CA ILE A 3 63.67 5.62 -42.83
C ILE A 3 63.02 4.54 -41.93
N HIS A 4 63.82 3.66 -41.34
CA HIS A 4 63.37 2.63 -40.41
C HIS A 4 62.82 3.23 -39.10
N ASN A 5 63.47 4.26 -38.55
CA ASN A 5 63.03 4.94 -37.32
C ASN A 5 61.75 5.74 -37.55
N PHE A 6 61.59 6.32 -38.75
CA PHE A 6 60.38 7.04 -39.13
C PHE A 6 59.15 6.12 -39.25
N LYS A 7 59.31 4.95 -39.87
CA LYS A 7 58.23 3.94 -39.96
C LYS A 7 57.83 3.40 -38.59
N LYS A 8 58.81 3.17 -37.69
CA LYS A 8 58.54 2.72 -36.32
C LYS A 8 57.78 3.77 -35.49
N GLY A 9 58.11 5.05 -35.66
CA GLY A 9 57.38 6.17 -35.06
C GLY A 9 55.95 6.29 -35.60
N LEU A 10 55.74 6.12 -36.90
CA LEU A 10 54.41 6.16 -37.53
C LEU A 10 53.49 5.03 -37.06
N VAL A 11 54.03 3.81 -36.91
CA VAL A 11 53.27 2.67 -36.37
C VAL A 11 52.94 2.88 -34.89
N GLY A 12 53.87 3.47 -34.11
CA GLY A 12 53.62 3.86 -32.71
C GLY A 12 52.48 4.87 -32.57
N LEU A 13 52.50 5.92 -33.39
CA LEU A 13 51.43 6.94 -33.41
C LEU A 13 50.07 6.38 -33.85
N GLN A 14 50.06 5.44 -34.81
CA GLN A 14 48.82 4.77 -35.22
C GLN A 14 48.27 3.84 -34.13
N LEU A 15 49.15 3.21 -33.35
CA LEU A 15 48.76 2.35 -32.23
C LEU A 15 48.21 3.19 -31.07
N GLU A 16 48.86 4.30 -30.72
CA GLU A 16 48.38 5.25 -29.71
C GLU A 16 47.02 5.83 -30.09
N ASN A 17 46.81 6.22 -31.35
CA ASN A 17 45.51 6.70 -31.83
C ASN A 17 44.41 5.62 -31.75
N LYS A 18 44.73 4.35 -31.99
CA LYS A 18 43.75 3.26 -31.79
C LYS A 18 43.43 3.05 -30.31
N SER A 19 44.42 3.14 -29.44
CA SER A 19 44.23 3.07 -27.98
C SER A 19 43.37 4.23 -27.45
N PHE A 20 43.62 5.46 -27.89
CA PHE A 20 42.81 6.63 -27.51
C PHE A 20 41.36 6.52 -28.02
N LYS A 21 41.16 6.02 -29.24
CA LYS A 21 39.82 5.75 -29.77
C LYS A 21 39.09 4.67 -28.98
N LEU A 22 39.79 3.62 -28.55
CA LEU A 22 39.21 2.53 -27.77
C LEU A 22 38.81 3.00 -26.36
N ILE A 23 39.65 3.80 -25.71
CA ILE A 23 39.33 4.41 -24.41
C ILE A 23 38.16 5.40 -24.53
N SER A 24 38.13 6.21 -25.59
CA SER A 24 37.02 7.15 -25.81
C SER A 24 35.71 6.39 -26.07
N ALA A 25 35.75 5.32 -26.85
CA ALA A 25 34.58 4.48 -27.13
C ALA A 25 34.07 3.76 -25.88
N SER A 26 34.96 3.24 -25.03
CA SER A 26 34.55 2.61 -23.76
C SER A 26 33.92 3.61 -22.79
N MET A 27 34.42 4.85 -22.75
CA MET A 27 33.87 5.92 -21.93
C MET A 27 32.47 6.36 -22.41
N ILE A 28 32.26 6.44 -23.73
CA ILE A 28 30.94 6.70 -24.32
C ILE A 28 29.97 5.57 -23.95
N LEU A 29 30.40 4.31 -24.09
CA LEU A 29 29.57 3.16 -23.75
C LEU A 29 29.19 3.16 -22.26
N ALA A 30 30.14 3.44 -21.36
CA ALA A 30 29.88 3.55 -19.92
C ALA A 30 28.85 4.65 -19.60
N ASN A 31 28.95 5.80 -20.25
CA ASN A 31 27.99 6.89 -20.08
C ASN A 31 26.59 6.52 -20.60
N LEU A 32 26.49 5.80 -21.71
CA LEU A 32 25.20 5.32 -22.23
C LEU A 32 24.56 4.29 -21.28
N VAL A 33 25.35 3.37 -20.73
CA VAL A 33 24.88 2.39 -19.73
C VAL A 33 24.41 3.09 -18.46
N LEU A 34 25.18 4.06 -17.96
CA LEU A 34 24.79 4.86 -16.79
C LEU A 34 23.54 5.70 -17.05
N GLY A 35 23.43 6.31 -18.23
CA GLY A 35 22.25 7.07 -18.64
C GLY A 35 21.00 6.19 -18.71
N TYR A 36 21.10 5.00 -19.30
CA TYR A 36 20.01 4.03 -19.32
C TYR A 36 19.64 3.56 -17.91
N ALA A 37 20.63 3.24 -17.07
CA ALA A 37 20.41 2.83 -15.68
C ALA A 37 19.73 3.93 -14.86
N LEU A 38 20.06 5.21 -15.11
CA LEU A 38 19.43 6.35 -14.44
C LEU A 38 17.98 6.55 -14.90
N LEU A 39 17.70 6.38 -16.20
CA LEU A 39 16.33 6.46 -16.73
C LEU A 39 15.46 5.28 -16.28
N ALA A 40 16.05 4.09 -16.12
CA ALA A 40 15.36 2.91 -15.61
C ALA A 40 15.17 2.93 -14.08
N LYS A 41 15.81 3.87 -13.37
CA LYS A 41 15.70 3.99 -11.92
C LYS A 41 14.49 4.84 -11.55
N THR A 42 13.39 4.17 -11.23
CA THR A 42 12.23 4.81 -10.59
C THR A 42 12.68 5.35 -9.23
N GLN A 43 12.64 6.68 -9.05
CA GLN A 43 13.00 7.30 -7.77
C GLN A 43 11.75 7.33 -6.89
N PRO A 44 11.72 6.60 -5.76
CA PRO A 44 10.60 6.68 -4.85
C PRO A 44 10.60 8.08 -4.20
N ILE A 45 9.48 8.78 -4.33
CA ILE A 45 9.28 10.07 -3.66
C ILE A 45 9.20 9.77 -2.17
N THR A 46 10.16 10.28 -1.41
CA THR A 46 10.15 10.18 0.05
C THR A 46 9.30 11.32 0.57
N ILE A 47 8.09 11.01 1.04
CA ILE A 47 7.25 11.98 1.74
C ILE A 47 7.56 11.78 3.23
N ILE A 48 8.08 12.81 3.89
CA ILE A 48 8.20 12.83 5.35
C ILE A 48 7.00 13.63 5.87
N PRO A 49 5.94 12.98 6.38
CA PRO A 49 4.86 13.69 7.02
C PRO A 49 5.35 14.21 8.38
N PRO A 50 4.98 15.43 8.81
CA PRO A 50 5.16 15.81 10.20
C PRO A 50 4.38 14.82 11.09
N ASN A 51 5.06 14.31 12.12
CA ASN A 51 4.60 13.34 13.14
C ASN A 51 4.71 11.83 12.84
N LEU A 52 5.41 11.39 11.78
CA LEU A 52 5.74 9.97 11.61
C LEU A 52 7.21 9.69 11.95
N THR A 53 7.45 8.78 12.90
CA THR A 53 8.79 8.31 13.32
C THR A 53 9.46 7.40 12.28
N GLU A 54 8.73 6.96 11.24
CA GLU A 54 9.21 6.08 10.18
C GLU A 54 9.19 6.79 8.81
N THR A 55 10.23 6.57 8.02
CA THR A 55 10.32 7.10 6.65
C THR A 55 9.31 6.41 5.74
N ALA A 56 8.42 7.20 5.12
CA ALA A 56 7.49 6.71 4.11
C ALA A 56 8.02 6.98 2.70
N TRP A 57 8.07 5.93 1.88
CA TRP A 57 8.45 6.02 0.47
C TRP A 57 7.27 5.61 -0.41
N LEU A 58 7.12 6.27 -1.55
CA LEU A 58 6.09 6.01 -2.54
C LEU A 58 6.74 5.84 -3.91
N ASP A 59 6.50 4.69 -4.52
CA ASP A 59 6.90 4.32 -5.87
C ASP A 59 5.65 4.12 -6.74
N GLU A 60 5.80 3.97 -8.05
CA GLU A 60 4.68 3.90 -9.01
C GLU A 60 3.70 2.76 -8.71
N LYS A 61 4.23 1.64 -8.19
CA LYS A 61 3.51 0.38 -7.96
C LYS A 61 3.57 -0.11 -6.51
N ALA A 62 4.35 0.54 -5.66
CA ALA A 62 4.58 0.10 -4.30
C ALA A 62 4.74 1.31 -3.38
N ALA A 63 4.47 1.13 -2.10
CA ALA A 63 4.76 2.12 -1.08
C ALA A 63 5.28 1.43 0.18
N SER A 64 5.83 2.22 1.10
CA SER A 64 6.22 1.72 2.41
C SER A 64 5.00 1.15 3.15
N SER A 65 5.26 0.15 4.01
CA SER A 65 4.21 -0.42 4.86
C SER A 65 3.56 0.66 5.74
N SER A 66 4.33 1.63 6.23
CA SER A 66 3.84 2.74 7.03
C SER A 66 2.85 3.63 6.26
N TYR A 67 3.13 3.92 4.98
CA TYR A 67 2.22 4.67 4.12
C TYR A 67 0.90 3.94 3.88
N MET A 68 0.96 2.66 3.55
CA MET A 68 -0.25 1.86 3.29
C MET A 68 -1.08 1.66 4.57
N LYS A 69 -0.44 1.47 5.73
CA LYS A 69 -1.11 1.42 7.04
C LYS A 69 -1.81 2.74 7.36
N ALA A 70 -1.17 3.87 7.11
CA ALA A 70 -1.77 5.19 7.33
C ALA A 70 -3.03 5.39 6.46
N TRP A 71 -2.99 4.93 5.20
CA TRP A 71 -4.16 4.95 4.33
C TRP A 71 -5.27 4.03 4.80
N ALA A 72 -4.95 2.79 5.20
CA ALA A 72 -5.96 1.89 5.77
C ALA A 72 -6.62 2.49 7.01
N LEU A 73 -5.83 3.08 7.91
CA LEU A 73 -6.33 3.76 9.11
C LEU A 73 -7.24 4.94 8.75
N TYR A 74 -6.78 5.82 7.85
CA TYR A 74 -7.57 6.98 7.39
C TYR A 74 -8.93 6.56 6.83
N ILE A 75 -8.96 5.50 6.01
CA ILE A 75 -10.20 5.00 5.40
C ILE A 75 -11.13 4.37 6.44
N ALA A 76 -10.59 3.55 7.35
CA ALA A 76 -11.36 2.96 8.43
C ALA A 76 -11.98 4.03 9.35
N ASP A 77 -11.19 5.03 9.72
CA ASP A 77 -11.63 6.15 10.55
C ASP A 77 -12.71 6.98 9.84
N SER A 78 -12.48 7.29 8.57
CA SER A 78 -13.41 8.05 7.73
C SER A 78 -14.76 7.34 7.57
N PHE A 79 -14.75 6.03 7.29
CA PHE A 79 -15.97 5.24 7.12
C PHE A 79 -16.68 5.02 8.46
N GLY A 80 -15.93 4.72 9.53
CA GLY A 80 -16.48 4.45 10.85
C GLY A 80 -17.08 5.67 11.56
N ASN A 81 -16.68 6.88 11.15
CA ASN A 81 -17.17 8.15 11.69
C ASN A 81 -18.00 8.97 10.68
N ALA A 82 -18.48 8.33 9.61
CA ALA A 82 -19.37 8.97 8.64
C ALA A 82 -20.70 9.37 9.30
N ASN A 83 -21.16 10.59 9.04
CA ASN A 83 -22.42 11.08 9.57
C ASN A 83 -23.26 11.78 8.48
N PRO A 84 -24.55 12.05 8.73
CA PRO A 84 -25.45 12.64 7.74
C PRO A 84 -24.99 13.98 7.16
N ALA A 85 -24.25 14.79 7.92
CA ALA A 85 -23.79 16.10 7.51
C ALA A 85 -22.51 16.05 6.67
N THR A 86 -21.67 15.03 6.86
CA THR A 86 -20.37 14.90 6.19
C THR A 86 -20.36 13.89 5.05
N LEU A 87 -21.45 13.16 4.81
CA LEU A 87 -21.52 12.09 3.81
C LEU A 87 -21.04 12.53 2.43
N ASP A 88 -21.57 13.63 1.88
CA ASP A 88 -21.22 14.07 0.53
C ASP A 88 -19.75 14.47 0.42
N LEU A 89 -19.21 15.11 1.46
CA LEU A 89 -17.80 15.45 1.53
C LEU A 89 -16.94 14.17 1.56
N LEU A 90 -17.34 13.19 2.37
CA LEU A 90 -16.64 11.93 2.50
C LEU A 90 -16.62 11.14 1.18
N LYS A 91 -17.77 11.06 0.53
CA LYS A 91 -17.96 10.45 -0.79
C LYS A 91 -17.04 11.04 -1.84
N ASN A 92 -16.96 12.37 -1.90
CA ASN A 92 -16.08 13.08 -2.83
C ASN A 92 -14.59 12.89 -2.49
N SER A 93 -14.27 12.68 -1.22
CA SER A 93 -12.90 12.52 -0.74
C SER A 93 -12.38 11.09 -0.93
N ILE A 94 -13.19 10.08 -0.62
CA ILE A 94 -12.80 8.65 -0.71
C ILE A 94 -13.03 8.10 -2.12
N GLY A 95 -14.09 8.54 -2.81
CA GLY A 95 -14.49 8.02 -4.12
C GLY A 95 -13.35 7.87 -5.14
N PRO A 96 -12.47 8.86 -5.33
CA PRO A 96 -11.33 8.77 -6.25
C PRO A 96 -10.30 7.68 -5.92
N PHE A 97 -10.26 7.19 -4.68
CA PHE A 97 -9.34 6.16 -4.22
C PHE A 97 -9.95 4.76 -4.26
N LEU A 98 -11.25 4.62 -4.55
CA LEU A 98 -11.90 3.31 -4.69
C LEU A 98 -11.65 2.74 -6.09
N ASP A 99 -11.33 1.46 -6.16
CA ASP A 99 -11.33 0.74 -7.43
C ASP A 99 -12.75 0.65 -8.01
N ALA A 100 -12.86 0.68 -9.34
CA ALA A 100 -14.14 0.61 -10.05
C ALA A 100 -14.96 -0.63 -9.65
N SER A 101 -14.30 -1.75 -9.30
CA SER A 101 -14.96 -2.98 -8.87
C SER A 101 -15.72 -2.85 -7.55
N ILE A 102 -15.28 -1.98 -6.63
CA ILE A 102 -15.92 -1.80 -5.32
C ILE A 102 -16.67 -0.48 -5.18
N TYR A 103 -16.43 0.49 -6.06
CA TYR A 103 -16.97 1.85 -5.98
C TYR A 103 -18.46 1.87 -5.66
N THR A 104 -19.28 1.25 -6.51
CA THR A 104 -20.75 1.25 -6.35
C THR A 104 -21.19 0.57 -5.05
N LYS A 105 -20.54 -0.54 -4.69
CA LYS A 105 -20.86 -1.29 -3.47
C LYS A 105 -20.59 -0.43 -2.23
N VAL A 106 -19.43 0.21 -2.17
CA VAL A 106 -19.02 1.04 -1.03
C VAL A 106 -19.87 2.30 -0.94
N MET A 107 -20.12 2.97 -2.07
CA MET A 107 -20.94 4.18 -2.12
C MET A 107 -22.35 3.93 -1.61
N LYS A 108 -22.95 2.82 -2.06
CA LYS A 108 -24.26 2.38 -1.61
C LYS A 108 -24.25 1.99 -0.13
N ALA A 109 -23.24 1.28 0.35
CA ALA A 109 -23.13 0.92 1.76
C ALA A 109 -23.07 2.16 2.67
N MET A 110 -22.38 3.23 2.24
CA MET A 110 -22.39 4.51 2.96
C MET A 110 -23.77 5.15 2.98
N ASP A 111 -24.49 5.16 1.85
CA ASP A 111 -25.87 5.66 1.80
C ASP A 111 -26.80 4.88 2.74
N ASP A 112 -26.78 3.55 2.62
CA ASP A 112 -27.61 2.66 3.42
C ASP A 112 -27.33 2.86 4.93
N GLN A 113 -26.07 3.04 5.32
CA GLN A 113 -25.65 3.30 6.70
C GLN A 113 -26.14 4.67 7.20
N ILE A 114 -25.98 5.74 6.40
CA ILE A 114 -26.44 7.07 6.79
C ILE A 114 -27.97 7.13 6.90
N ASP A 115 -28.67 6.48 5.97
CA ASP A 115 -30.12 6.40 6.03
C ASP A 115 -30.59 5.61 7.26
N GLN A 116 -29.88 4.56 7.64
CA GLN A 116 -30.12 3.86 8.90
C GLN A 116 -29.88 4.76 10.11
N ILE A 117 -28.75 5.46 10.17
CA ILE A 117 -28.43 6.41 11.24
C ILE A 117 -29.53 7.47 11.40
N LYS A 118 -30.04 8.02 10.30
CA LYS A 118 -31.16 8.98 10.30
C LYS A 118 -32.47 8.36 10.81
N ARG A 119 -32.84 7.17 10.29
CA ARG A 119 -34.09 6.50 10.66
C ARG A 119 -34.12 6.10 12.13
N ASP A 120 -33.04 5.48 12.60
CA ASP A 120 -32.92 4.95 13.95
C ASP A 120 -32.57 6.05 14.97
N ARG A 121 -32.26 7.27 14.47
CA ARG A 121 -31.81 8.43 15.25
C ARG A 121 -30.68 8.08 16.21
N ILE A 122 -29.74 7.30 15.69
CA ILE A 122 -28.52 6.90 16.39
C ILE A 122 -27.36 7.74 15.90
N SER A 123 -26.29 7.75 16.67
CA SER A 123 -24.96 8.19 16.25
C SER A 123 -24.03 6.99 16.29
N LEU A 124 -23.09 6.99 15.35
CA LEU A 124 -22.08 5.96 15.24
C LEU A 124 -20.71 6.63 15.26
N SER A 125 -19.81 6.08 16.07
CA SER A 125 -18.41 6.48 16.08
C SER A 125 -17.51 5.27 16.15
N PHE A 126 -16.37 5.33 15.49
CA PHE A 126 -15.33 4.32 15.54
C PHE A 126 -14.05 4.91 16.10
N ASN A 127 -13.46 4.22 17.07
CA ASN A 127 -12.19 4.57 17.66
C ASN A 127 -11.14 3.49 17.33
N PRO A 128 -10.19 3.77 16.42
CA PRO A 128 -9.15 2.81 16.06
C PRO A 128 -8.16 2.59 17.22
N VAL A 129 -7.76 1.33 17.41
CA VAL A 129 -6.80 0.90 18.42
C VAL A 129 -5.47 0.49 17.79
N GLY A 130 -5.49 -0.12 16.61
CA GLY A 130 -4.27 -0.53 15.92
C GLY A 130 -4.50 -1.06 14.51
N VAL A 131 -3.40 -1.32 13.81
CA VAL A 131 -3.41 -1.90 12.46
C VAL A 131 -2.55 -3.16 12.45
N ILE A 132 -3.19 -4.28 12.11
CA ILE A 132 -2.55 -5.60 12.01
C ILE A 132 -2.36 -5.94 10.53
N THR A 133 -1.24 -6.60 10.20
CA THR A 133 -0.92 -7.08 8.85
C THR A 133 -0.60 -8.56 8.90
N ASP A 134 -1.01 -9.31 7.88
CA ASP A 134 -0.67 -10.73 7.73
C ASP A 134 0.35 -10.94 6.60
N PRO A 135 1.44 -11.69 6.82
CA PRO A 135 2.39 -12.07 5.75
C PRO A 135 1.75 -12.80 4.55
N LEU A 136 0.64 -13.53 4.74
CA LEU A 136 -0.08 -14.26 3.70
C LEU A 136 -1.08 -13.38 2.94
N ALA A 137 -1.49 -12.25 3.52
CA ALA A 137 -2.43 -11.31 2.91
C ALA A 137 -1.73 -9.97 2.63
N VAL A 138 -0.70 -10.01 1.77
CA VAL A 138 0.08 -8.83 1.41
C VAL A 138 -0.82 -7.75 0.81
N GLY A 139 -0.73 -6.53 1.36
CA GLY A 139 -1.56 -5.39 0.94
C GLY A 139 -2.92 -5.31 1.64
N THR A 140 -3.29 -6.32 2.44
CA THR A 140 -4.48 -6.29 3.30
C THR A 140 -4.09 -5.87 4.72
N PHE A 141 -4.86 -4.93 5.25
CA PHE A 141 -4.68 -4.32 6.56
C PHE A 141 -5.94 -4.53 7.38
N TYR A 142 -5.75 -4.96 8.63
CA TYR A 142 -6.83 -5.17 9.58
C TYR A 142 -6.79 -4.05 10.62
N VAL A 143 -7.62 -3.03 10.46
CA VAL A 143 -7.71 -1.91 11.39
C VAL A 143 -8.67 -2.27 12.50
N THR A 144 -8.14 -2.53 13.70
CA THR A 144 -8.92 -2.92 14.87
C THR A 144 -9.34 -1.68 15.65
N GLY A 145 -10.50 -1.74 16.29
CA GLY A 145 -10.98 -0.65 17.12
C GLY A 145 -12.28 -0.97 17.83
N ASN A 146 -12.86 0.06 18.44
CA ASN A 146 -14.14 -0.02 19.12
C ASN A 146 -15.15 0.86 18.39
N GLN A 147 -16.31 0.29 18.06
CA GLN A 147 -17.43 1.02 17.52
C GLN A 147 -18.43 1.29 18.64
N THR A 148 -18.77 2.56 18.81
CA THR A 148 -19.77 3.01 19.78
C THR A 148 -21.01 3.45 19.04
N LEU A 149 -22.15 2.89 19.46
CA LEU A 149 -23.47 3.24 18.97
C LEU A 149 -24.26 3.88 20.11
N GLU A 150 -24.73 5.09 19.89
CA GLU A 150 -25.46 5.88 20.89
C GLU A 150 -26.77 6.38 20.30
N GLY A 151 -27.89 5.97 20.91
CA GLY A 151 -29.23 6.42 20.55
C GLY A 151 -29.78 7.43 21.55
N ILE A 152 -30.88 8.10 21.21
CA ILE A 152 -31.46 9.22 21.97
C ILE A 152 -31.71 8.93 23.46
N THR A 153 -32.12 7.70 23.80
CA THR A 153 -32.60 7.34 25.14
C THR A 153 -31.84 6.18 25.76
N GLY A 154 -30.80 5.67 25.09
CA GLY A 154 -30.07 4.46 25.46
C GLY A 154 -28.70 4.76 26.05
N LYS A 155 -28.15 3.82 26.81
CA LYS A 155 -26.72 3.85 27.14
C LYS A 155 -25.92 3.54 25.87
N PRO A 156 -24.76 4.21 25.65
CA PRO A 156 -23.88 3.88 24.54
C PRO A 156 -23.49 2.39 24.59
N SER A 157 -23.63 1.70 23.46
CA SER A 157 -23.18 0.32 23.30
C SER A 157 -21.86 0.33 22.54
N THR A 158 -20.82 -0.22 23.14
CA THR A 158 -19.48 -0.29 22.53
C THR A 158 -19.14 -1.72 22.20
N THR A 159 -18.83 -1.98 20.93
CA THR A 159 -18.48 -3.30 20.42
C THR A 159 -17.10 -3.28 19.76
N PRO A 160 -16.25 -4.29 20.01
CA PRO A 160 -14.99 -4.41 19.28
C PRO A 160 -15.29 -4.83 17.84
N VAL A 161 -14.69 -4.12 16.88
CA VAL A 161 -14.81 -4.39 15.45
C VAL A 161 -13.44 -4.23 14.77
N TYR A 162 -13.34 -4.74 13.55
CA TYR A 162 -12.19 -4.49 12.69
C TYR A 162 -12.62 -4.26 11.25
N TYR A 163 -11.87 -3.41 10.57
CA TYR A 163 -11.98 -3.21 9.12
C TYR A 163 -10.90 -4.02 8.43
N GLU A 164 -11.32 -4.82 7.45
CA GLU A 164 -10.43 -5.48 6.51
C GLU A 164 -10.36 -4.63 5.25
N ILE A 165 -9.20 -4.05 4.98
CA ILE A 165 -9.00 -3.11 3.87
C ILE A 165 -7.80 -3.56 3.05
N THR A 166 -8.01 -3.75 1.74
CA THR A 166 -6.90 -4.00 0.81
C THR A 166 -6.53 -2.70 0.09
N VAL A 167 -5.28 -2.28 0.28
CA VAL A 167 -4.72 -1.05 -0.31
C VAL A 167 -3.60 -1.43 -1.26
N ASN A 168 -3.75 -1.04 -2.52
CA ASN A 168 -2.76 -1.18 -3.57
C ASN A 168 -2.23 0.19 -4.00
N VAL A 169 -1.12 0.24 -4.74
CA VAL A 169 -0.59 1.47 -5.34
C VAL A 169 -0.58 1.33 -6.85
N LYS A 170 -1.14 2.32 -7.55
CA LYS A 170 -1.15 2.35 -9.01
C LYS A 170 -0.99 3.78 -9.50
N GLY A 171 0.13 4.07 -10.16
CA GLY A 171 0.41 5.40 -10.70
C GLY A 171 0.60 6.42 -9.60
N TYR A 172 1.40 6.09 -8.57
CA TYR A 172 1.72 6.95 -7.42
C TYR A 172 0.51 7.37 -6.58
N ARG A 173 -0.61 6.64 -6.66
CA ARG A 173 -1.77 6.84 -5.80
C ARG A 173 -2.22 5.53 -5.16
N PRO A 174 -2.71 5.57 -3.91
CA PRO A 174 -3.34 4.42 -3.29
C PRO A 174 -4.68 4.14 -3.97
N ILE A 175 -5.00 2.86 -4.13
CA ILE A 175 -6.29 2.38 -4.62
C ILE A 175 -6.77 1.30 -3.66
N ILE A 176 -7.97 1.48 -3.14
CA ILE A 176 -8.65 0.55 -2.26
C ILE A 176 -9.40 -0.43 -3.16
N THR A 177 -9.06 -1.71 -3.05
CA THR A 177 -9.67 -2.77 -3.85
C THR A 177 -10.63 -3.63 -3.04
N PHE A 178 -10.61 -3.52 -1.71
CA PHE A 178 -11.54 -4.21 -0.82
C PHE A 178 -11.70 -3.44 0.48
N ILE A 179 -12.92 -3.43 1.01
CA ILE A 179 -13.25 -2.92 2.33
C ILE A 179 -14.45 -3.71 2.89
N GLU A 180 -14.32 -4.18 4.12
CA GLU A 180 -15.40 -4.80 4.88
C GLU A 180 -15.19 -4.58 6.37
N ILE A 181 -16.29 -4.44 7.12
CA ILE A 181 -16.28 -4.34 8.59
C ILE A 181 -16.81 -5.64 9.20
N LYS A 182 -16.11 -6.14 10.22
CA LYS A 182 -16.47 -7.37 10.94
C LYS A 182 -16.38 -7.16 12.45
N SER A 183 -17.23 -7.84 13.21
CA SER A 183 -17.21 -7.78 14.67
C SER A 183 -16.18 -8.73 15.27
N GLY A 184 -15.59 -8.34 16.40
CA GLY A 184 -14.67 -9.17 17.18
C GLY A 184 -13.20 -8.98 16.79
N LYS A 185 -12.41 -10.05 16.90
CA LYS A 185 -10.98 -10.04 16.57
C LYS A 185 -10.78 -10.43 15.10
N PRO A 186 -9.80 -9.84 14.40
CA PRO A 186 -9.49 -10.23 13.03
C PRO A 186 -9.05 -11.69 12.99
N LEU A 187 -9.65 -12.45 12.07
CA LEU A 187 -9.22 -13.81 11.79
C LEU A 187 -8.18 -13.74 10.67
N LEU A 188 -6.92 -13.92 11.04
CA LEU A 188 -5.80 -13.79 10.12
C LEU A 188 -5.65 -15.09 9.30
N PRO A 189 -5.47 -15.02 7.97
CA PRO A 189 -5.25 -16.23 7.16
C PRO A 189 -4.14 -17.15 7.68
N SER A 190 -3.06 -16.57 8.23
CA SER A 190 -1.96 -17.33 8.85
C SER A 190 -2.35 -18.08 10.12
N GLU A 191 -3.39 -17.64 10.82
CA GLU A 191 -3.97 -18.34 11.97
C GLU A 191 -4.94 -19.43 11.50
N GLU A 192 -5.72 -19.18 10.45
CA GLU A 192 -6.60 -20.19 9.86
C GLU A 192 -5.84 -21.41 9.33
N ASP A 193 -4.73 -21.20 8.63
CA ASP A 193 -3.92 -22.29 8.07
C ASP A 193 -3.30 -23.16 9.16
N LYS A 194 -2.86 -22.57 10.27
CA LYS A 194 -2.39 -23.31 11.45
C LYS A 194 -3.49 -24.16 12.06
N HIS A 195 -4.71 -23.63 12.16
CA HIS A 195 -5.85 -24.34 12.72
C HIS A 195 -6.34 -25.47 11.81
N LYS A 196 -6.29 -25.29 10.47
CA LYS A 196 -6.59 -26.35 9.49
C LYS A 196 -5.55 -27.48 9.54
N GLY A 197 -4.27 -27.13 9.60
CA GLY A 197 -3.17 -28.11 9.72
C GLY A 197 -3.22 -28.93 11.02
N GLN A 198 -3.62 -28.31 12.14
CA GLN A 198 -3.78 -29.01 13.42
C GLN A 198 -5.02 -29.92 13.45
N ARG A 199 -6.14 -29.50 12.85
CA ARG A 199 -7.35 -30.32 12.73
C ARG A 199 -7.12 -31.57 11.88
N GLN A 200 -6.37 -31.48 10.78
CA GLN A 200 -6.00 -32.64 9.97
C GLN A 200 -5.09 -33.61 10.71
N LYS A 201 -4.07 -33.12 11.44
CA LYS A 201 -3.20 -33.99 12.26
C LYS A 201 -3.95 -34.69 13.40
N SER A 202 -4.88 -34.00 14.06
CA SER A 202 -5.70 -34.60 15.13
C SER A 202 -6.73 -35.61 14.60
N SER A 203 -7.18 -35.49 13.35
CA SER A 203 -8.07 -36.47 12.73
C SER A 203 -7.32 -37.72 12.29
N ALA A 204 -6.10 -37.57 11.78
CA ALA A 204 -5.26 -38.71 11.36
C ALA A 204 -4.79 -39.56 12.55
N ALA A 205 -4.50 -38.94 13.71
CA ALA A 205 -4.08 -39.64 14.93
C ALA A 205 -5.21 -40.38 15.67
N ARG A 206 -6.49 -40.18 15.30
CA ARG A 206 -7.64 -40.91 15.85
C ARG A 206 -8.06 -42.11 15.00
N THR A 207 -7.49 -42.25 13.80
CA THR A 207 -7.75 -43.34 12.84
C THR A 207 -6.57 -44.32 12.73
N SER A 208 -5.61 -44.25 13.65
CA SER A 208 -4.47 -45.17 13.77
C SER A 208 -4.54 -45.93 15.08
#